data_AF-A0AAN4YQ76-F1
#
_entry.id   AF-A0AAN4YQ76-F1
#
_cell.length_a   1.000
_cell.length_b   1.000
_cell.length_c   1.000
_cell.angle_alpha   90.00
_cell.angle_beta   90.00
_cell.angle_gamma   90.00
#
_symmetry.space_group_name_H-M   'P 1'
#
loop_
_entity.id
_entity.type
_entity.pdbx_description
1 polymer ?
#
loop_
_entity_poly.entity_id
_entity_poly.type
_entity_poly.pdbx_seq_one_letter_code
_entity_poly.pdbx_strand_id
1 'polypeptide(L)'
;MLILYTMAAIGGLLAKPAEGFPSLFYREGLFGRFPYLLPNLVCSVLLLLSIFFSWLFLQETHPDMQPCTATENLDGRSAERPLLATAGATANAGADLRAESYGTFNQVHLYDEEDWLVRADGSRPEKIPQRQTIFTKRVMMLIVALAIFTYHSMTYDHLLPIFLQDKTLRDVPTVGNSILKFPGGVGLSTRTVGLIMSTDGIIALFIQSVIFPALAHYLGVWRLFVIVTILHPVAYFMVPFLIFLPRSLLFFGIYGCLVVRNILAIIDYPVLLILIKQASPSDSVLGKINGLAASAGAASRTIAPPIAGYLYSTGAELDCTALAWWGSTLAAIVGAVQLWFMERKKHSSATIQPAAPCHYLPNEAHPRRDAVHIIVTGTDVGTPDA
;
A
#
# COMPACT_ATOMS: atom_id res chain seq x y z
N MET A 1 3.98 5.06 16.36
CA MET A 1 3.02 5.74 15.47
C MET A 1 3.12 7.26 15.54
N LEU A 2 2.83 7.90 16.69
CA LEU A 2 2.85 9.37 16.84
C LEU A 2 4.19 10.05 16.45
N ILE A 3 5.31 9.37 16.70
CA ILE A 3 6.68 9.85 16.40
C ILE A 3 6.94 10.00 14.89
N LEU A 4 6.28 9.21 14.03
CA LEU A 4 6.50 9.29 12.59
C LEU A 4 5.76 10.49 11.95
N TYR A 5 4.61 10.89 12.52
CA TYR A 5 3.79 12.02 12.03
C TYR A 5 4.41 13.37 12.34
N THR A 6 5.00 13.48 13.53
CA THR A 6 5.74 14.67 13.91
C THR A 6 6.96 14.84 13.01
N MET A 7 7.59 13.78 12.49
CA MET A 7 8.79 13.91 11.64
C MET A 7 8.57 14.67 10.33
N ALA A 8 7.46 14.46 9.61
CA ALA A 8 7.20 15.19 8.37
C ALA A 8 6.90 16.69 8.65
N ALA A 9 6.11 16.96 9.70
CA ALA A 9 5.83 18.32 10.15
C ALA A 9 7.10 19.02 10.68
N ILE A 10 7.92 18.32 11.47
CA ILE A 10 9.22 18.78 11.98
C ILE A 10 10.17 19.02 10.80
N GLY A 11 10.22 18.13 9.81
CA GLY A 11 11.03 18.30 8.61
C GLY A 11 10.68 19.57 7.84
N GLY A 12 9.38 19.83 7.63
CA GLY A 12 8.90 21.05 6.97
C GLY A 12 9.06 22.31 7.82
N LEU A 13 8.82 22.24 9.13
CA LEU A 13 8.92 23.38 10.07
C LEU A 13 10.36 23.80 10.31
N LEU A 14 11.28 22.83 10.40
CA LEU A 14 12.71 23.06 10.57
C LEU A 14 13.43 23.36 9.25
N ALA A 15 12.76 23.20 8.09
CA ALA A 15 13.32 23.63 6.82
C ALA A 15 13.50 25.16 6.80
N LYS A 16 14.70 25.61 6.44
CA LYS A 16 15.10 27.03 6.47
C LYS A 16 14.94 27.67 7.86
N PRO A 17 15.68 27.18 8.87
CA PRO A 17 15.51 27.61 10.26
C PRO A 17 15.86 29.09 10.49
N ALA A 18 16.81 29.65 9.73
CA ALA A 18 17.16 31.07 9.78
C ALA A 18 16.08 32.00 9.20
N GLU A 19 15.18 31.49 8.36
CA GLU A 19 13.98 32.21 7.89
C GLU A 19 12.76 31.96 8.80
N GLY A 20 12.75 30.88 9.57
CA GLY A 20 11.60 30.46 10.40
C GLY A 20 11.67 30.93 11.84
N PHE A 21 12.87 30.92 12.42
CA PHE A 21 13.13 31.32 13.79
C PHE A 21 14.30 32.30 13.82
N PRO A 22 14.11 33.54 13.32
CA PRO A 22 15.20 34.52 13.19
C PRO A 22 15.78 34.97 14.54
N SER A 23 15.06 34.75 15.65
CA SER A 23 15.56 34.98 17.01
C SER A 23 16.50 33.87 17.51
N LEU A 24 16.43 32.68 16.93
CA LEU A 24 17.15 31.49 17.38
C LEU A 24 18.29 31.09 16.43
N PHE A 25 18.15 31.39 15.12
CA PHE A 25 19.14 31.05 14.10
C PHE A 25 19.57 32.29 13.31
N TYR A 26 20.86 32.57 13.33
CA TYR A 26 21.45 33.68 12.59
C TYR A 26 21.58 33.35 11.09
N ARG A 27 21.30 34.32 10.21
CA ARG A 27 21.32 34.12 8.74
C ARG A 27 22.70 33.77 8.17
N GLU A 28 23.77 34.33 8.74
CA GLU A 28 25.15 34.01 8.36
C GLU A 28 25.69 32.75 9.07
N GLY A 29 24.92 32.16 9.99
CA GLY A 29 25.33 30.99 10.77
C GLY A 29 25.27 29.68 9.99
N LEU A 30 25.76 28.59 10.59
CA LEU A 30 25.78 27.25 9.99
C LEU A 30 24.42 26.81 9.43
N PHE A 31 23.34 27.06 10.18
CA PHE A 31 21.97 26.70 9.80
C PHE A 31 21.30 27.70 8.84
N GLY A 32 21.87 28.90 8.68
CA GLY A 32 21.51 29.83 7.61
C GLY A 32 22.17 29.48 6.28
N ARG A 33 23.44 29.05 6.33
CA ARG A 33 24.19 28.54 5.17
C ARG A 33 23.70 27.18 4.68
N PHE A 34 23.28 26.29 5.59
CA PHE A 34 22.75 24.96 5.29
C PHE A 34 21.29 24.82 5.77
N PRO A 35 20.29 25.26 4.98
CA PRO A 35 18.89 25.35 5.40
C PRO A 35 18.20 24.00 5.69
N TYR A 36 18.79 22.89 5.24
CA TYR A 36 18.27 21.52 5.44
C TYR A 36 19.10 20.69 6.43
N LEU A 37 20.15 21.26 7.02
CA LEU A 37 21.00 20.54 7.98
C LEU A 37 20.24 20.18 9.26
N LEU A 38 19.46 21.12 9.79
CA LEU A 38 18.71 20.97 11.03
C LEU A 38 17.65 19.84 10.96
N PRO A 39 16.75 19.78 9.95
CA PRO A 39 15.78 18.69 9.85
C PRO A 39 16.48 17.32 9.68
N ASN A 40 17.59 17.26 8.94
CA ASN A 40 18.35 16.03 8.77
C ASN A 40 19.03 15.57 10.07
N LEU A 41 19.59 16.50 10.86
CA LEU A 41 20.20 16.18 12.15
C LEU A 41 19.18 15.62 13.15
N VAL A 42 17.99 16.24 13.21
CA VAL A 42 16.89 15.75 14.06
C VAL A 42 16.44 14.36 13.64
N CYS A 43 16.32 14.10 12.33
CA CYS A 43 16.01 12.78 11.79
C CYS A 43 17.06 11.73 12.23
N SER A 44 18.35 12.02 12.06
CA SER A 44 19.44 11.12 12.46
C SER A 44 19.44 10.81 13.96
N VAL A 45 19.22 11.81 14.82
CA VAL A 45 19.15 11.60 16.28
C VAL A 45 17.97 10.70 16.64
N LEU A 46 16.80 10.94 16.05
CA LEU A 46 15.62 10.12 16.32
C LEU A 46 15.77 8.67 15.80
N LEU A 47 16.45 8.48 14.67
CA LEU A 47 16.81 7.14 14.19
C LEU A 47 17.79 6.44 15.14
N LEU A 48 18.80 7.14 15.64
CA LEU A 48 19.73 6.60 16.64
C LEU A 48 19.02 6.23 17.95
N LEU A 49 18.09 7.07 18.41
CA LEU A 49 17.25 6.75 19.56
C LEU A 49 16.37 5.53 19.29
N SER A 50 15.82 5.40 18.09
CA SER A 50 15.02 4.23 17.71
C SER A 50 15.86 2.95 17.71
N ILE A 51 17.10 3.00 17.22
CA ILE A 51 18.06 1.88 17.28
C ILE A 51 18.40 1.55 18.73
N PHE A 52 18.67 2.58 19.55
CA PHE A 52 19.00 2.40 20.97
C PHE A 52 17.85 1.79 21.76
N PHE A 53 16.62 2.27 21.57
CA PHE A 53 15.42 1.68 22.18
C PHE A 53 15.16 0.27 21.65
N SER A 54 15.37 0.03 20.35
CA SER A 54 15.26 -1.31 19.78
C SER A 54 16.27 -2.25 20.45
N TRP A 55 17.51 -1.81 20.66
CA TRP A 55 18.54 -2.59 21.35
C TRP A 55 18.22 -2.85 22.83
N LEU A 56 17.63 -1.90 23.54
CA LEU A 56 17.26 -2.06 24.95
C LEU A 56 15.98 -2.87 25.18
N PHE A 57 15.00 -2.77 24.28
CA PHE A 57 13.65 -3.30 24.49
C PHE A 57 13.26 -4.46 23.58
N LEU A 58 13.97 -4.72 22.47
CA LEU A 58 13.77 -6.00 21.78
C LEU A 58 14.38 -7.11 22.63
N GLN A 59 13.52 -7.98 23.16
CA GLN A 59 13.95 -9.28 23.62
C GLN A 59 14.49 -10.09 22.43
N GLU A 60 15.61 -10.79 22.68
CA GLU A 60 16.20 -11.72 21.72
C GLU A 60 15.11 -12.68 21.22
N THR A 61 14.90 -12.68 19.90
CA THR A 61 13.81 -13.44 19.25
C THR A 61 14.29 -14.79 18.71
N HIS A 62 15.60 -15.07 18.79
CA HIS A 62 16.13 -16.38 18.44
C HIS A 62 15.79 -17.42 19.51
N PRO A 63 15.04 -18.49 19.18
CA PRO A 63 14.63 -19.50 20.17
C PRO A 63 15.83 -20.16 20.87
N ASP A 64 16.96 -20.34 20.17
CA ASP A 64 18.18 -20.91 20.78
C ASP A 64 19.01 -19.91 21.59
N MET A 65 18.69 -18.60 21.58
CA MET A 65 19.40 -17.57 22.37
C MET A 65 18.53 -16.92 23.44
N GLN A 66 17.28 -17.38 23.58
CA GLN A 66 16.47 -17.04 24.75
C GLN A 66 17.00 -17.83 25.97
N PRO A 67 17.05 -17.22 27.17
CA PRO A 67 17.49 -17.92 28.36
C PRO A 67 16.58 -19.14 28.57
N CYS A 68 17.17 -20.34 28.47
CA CYS A 68 16.49 -21.63 28.52
C CYS A 68 15.45 -21.68 29.64
N THR A 69 14.20 -21.45 29.29
CA THR A 69 13.06 -21.74 30.14
C THR A 69 12.08 -22.55 29.32
N ALA A 70 11.80 -23.74 29.82
CA ALA A 70 10.81 -24.71 29.36
C ALA A 70 11.20 -25.54 28.12
N THR A 71 11.75 -26.71 28.42
CA THR A 71 11.44 -28.00 27.81
C THR A 71 9.93 -28.14 27.54
N GLU A 72 9.42 -27.61 26.42
CA GLU A 72 8.09 -27.96 25.93
C GLU A 72 8.03 -27.86 24.39
N ASN A 73 7.76 -29.00 23.76
CA ASN A 73 7.33 -29.18 22.37
C ASN A 73 8.40 -29.01 21.28
N LEU A 74 9.25 -30.04 21.15
CA LEU A 74 9.91 -30.41 19.90
C LEU A 74 8.88 -30.96 18.90
N ASP A 75 8.04 -30.09 18.33
CA ASP A 75 7.22 -30.42 17.16
C ASP A 75 7.48 -29.38 16.07
N GLY A 76 8.40 -29.71 15.16
CA GLY A 76 8.38 -29.42 13.71
C GLY A 76 8.02 -28.02 13.16
N ARG A 77 7.83 -26.99 13.97
CA ARG A 77 7.53 -25.64 13.49
C ARG A 77 8.83 -24.98 13.05
N SER A 78 9.07 -25.02 11.75
CA SER A 78 10.03 -24.15 11.06
C SER A 78 9.93 -22.76 11.67
N ALA A 79 11.05 -22.21 12.16
CA ALA A 79 11.10 -20.90 12.79
C ALA A 79 10.68 -19.82 11.77
N GLU A 80 9.39 -19.52 11.74
CA GLU A 80 8.80 -18.55 10.82
C GLU A 80 9.19 -17.15 11.25
N ARG A 81 10.16 -16.56 10.55
CA ARG A 81 10.53 -15.15 10.71
C ARG A 81 9.61 -14.32 9.82
N PRO A 82 8.71 -13.47 10.37
CA PRO A 82 8.13 -12.38 9.60
C PRO A 82 9.29 -11.46 9.21
N LEU A 83 9.48 -11.23 7.91
CA LEU A 83 10.47 -10.24 7.49
C LEU A 83 9.95 -8.90 7.99
N LEU A 84 10.72 -8.24 8.86
CA LEU A 84 10.33 -6.93 9.39
C LEU A 84 10.22 -5.98 8.19
N ALA A 85 8.98 -5.71 7.79
CA ALA A 85 8.68 -4.92 6.61
C ALA A 85 9.34 -3.56 6.78
N THR A 86 10.24 -3.20 5.86
CA THR A 86 10.82 -1.86 5.83
C THR A 86 9.69 -0.89 5.54
N ALA A 87 9.15 -0.29 6.60
CA ALA A 87 8.22 0.82 6.49
C ALA A 87 9.05 2.05 6.09
N GLY A 88 8.94 2.45 4.83
CA GLY A 88 9.43 3.76 4.40
C GLY A 88 8.60 4.88 5.02
N ALA A 89 8.91 6.13 4.68
CA ALA A 89 8.11 7.31 5.09
C ALA A 89 6.69 7.35 4.47
N THR A 90 6.26 6.29 3.78
CA THR A 90 4.94 6.16 3.15
C THR A 90 4.13 5.09 3.90
N ALA A 91 2.81 5.19 3.88
CA ALA A 91 1.91 4.27 4.60
C ALA A 91 2.01 2.80 4.11
N ASN A 92 2.67 2.56 2.98
CA ASN A 92 2.79 1.23 2.37
C ASN A 92 4.06 0.52 2.87
N ALA A 93 3.92 -0.29 3.93
CA ALA A 93 4.98 -1.21 4.36
C ALA A 93 5.43 -2.14 3.21
N GLY A 94 6.65 -2.69 3.26
CA GLY A 94 7.10 -3.71 2.30
C GLY A 94 6.09 -4.85 2.13
N ALA A 95 5.99 -5.40 0.92
CA ALA A 95 5.05 -6.48 0.63
C ALA A 95 5.50 -7.74 1.39
N ASP A 96 4.75 -8.11 2.43
CA ASP A 96 4.94 -9.38 3.14
C ASP A 96 3.63 -10.18 3.15
N LEU A 97 3.54 -11.13 2.22
CA LEU A 97 2.43 -12.08 2.09
C LEU A 97 2.37 -13.09 3.23
N ARG A 98 3.49 -13.29 3.95
CA ARG A 98 3.55 -14.19 5.11
C ARG A 98 2.97 -13.53 6.35
N ALA A 99 2.91 -12.19 6.38
CA ALA A 99 2.28 -11.49 7.47
C ALA A 99 0.79 -11.88 7.55
N GLU A 100 0.34 -12.25 8.74
CA GLU A 100 -1.08 -12.43 9.03
C GLU A 100 -1.79 -11.07 9.26
N SER A 101 -0.99 -10.02 9.45
CA SER A 101 -1.39 -8.63 9.66
C SER A 101 -0.90 -7.77 8.50
N TYR A 102 -1.82 -7.07 7.83
CA TYR A 102 -1.47 -6.04 6.85
C TYR A 102 -1.72 -4.67 7.47
N GLY A 103 -0.67 -3.90 7.76
CA GLY A 103 -0.82 -2.57 8.35
C GLY A 103 -1.21 -2.60 9.83
N THR A 104 -2.47 -2.32 10.17
CA THR A 104 -2.97 -2.18 11.56
C THR A 104 -3.99 -3.26 11.94
N PHE A 105 -4.22 -4.28 11.09
CA PHE A 105 -5.27 -5.29 11.33
C PHE A 105 -4.69 -6.60 11.85
N ASN A 106 -5.47 -7.34 12.65
CA ASN A 106 -5.11 -8.71 13.05
C ASN A 106 -5.63 -9.75 12.05
N GLN A 107 -4.95 -10.90 12.03
CA GLN A 107 -5.20 -12.16 11.30
C GLN A 107 -6.28 -12.15 10.21
N VAL A 108 -5.85 -12.12 8.94
CA VAL A 108 -6.72 -12.49 7.80
C VAL A 108 -6.84 -14.01 7.74
N HIS A 109 -7.94 -14.55 8.26
CA HIS A 109 -8.26 -15.97 8.12
C HIS A 109 -8.73 -16.26 6.68
N LEU A 110 -7.92 -17.02 5.94
CA LEU A 110 -8.25 -17.51 4.62
C LEU A 110 -8.91 -18.89 4.76
N TYR A 111 -10.16 -19.01 4.31
CA TYR A 111 -10.82 -20.32 4.19
C TYR A 111 -10.68 -20.78 2.72
N ASP A 112 -9.93 -21.86 2.50
CA ASP A 112 -9.92 -22.57 1.21
C ASP A 112 -10.89 -23.75 1.34
N GLU A 113 -11.96 -23.75 0.54
CA GLU A 113 -12.83 -24.92 0.39
C GLU A 113 -12.05 -25.97 -0.43
N GLU A 114 -11.47 -26.97 0.24
CA GLU A 114 -10.83 -28.11 -0.43
C GLU A 114 -11.90 -29.14 -0.83
N ASP A 115 -12.08 -29.33 -2.14
CA ASP A 115 -12.90 -30.42 -2.69
C ASP A 115 -12.13 -31.75 -2.57
N TRP A 116 -12.65 -32.68 -1.77
CA TRP A 116 -12.06 -34.02 -1.61
C TRP A 116 -12.83 -35.05 -2.43
N LEU A 117 -12.14 -35.68 -3.39
CA LEU A 117 -12.62 -36.93 -3.99
C LEU A 117 -12.30 -38.07 -3.03
N VAL A 118 -13.33 -38.63 -2.40
CA VAL A 118 -13.23 -39.81 -1.53
C VAL A 118 -13.82 -40.99 -2.28
N ARG A 119 -13.07 -42.10 -2.35
CA ARG A 119 -13.60 -43.34 -2.93
C ARG A 119 -14.65 -43.95 -1.99
N ALA A 120 -15.54 -44.79 -2.53
CA ALA A 120 -16.61 -45.42 -1.76
C ALA A 120 -16.11 -46.29 -0.58
N ASP A 121 -14.84 -46.71 -0.60
CA ASP A 121 -14.15 -47.46 0.45
C ASP A 121 -13.55 -46.57 1.56
N GLY A 122 -13.76 -45.24 1.50
CA GLY A 122 -13.18 -44.27 2.42
C GLY A 122 -11.70 -43.99 2.16
N SER A 123 -11.09 -44.62 1.14
CA SER A 123 -9.72 -44.35 0.76
C SER A 123 -9.62 -43.04 -0.02
N ARG A 124 -8.57 -42.28 0.26
CA ARG A 124 -8.21 -41.11 -0.54
C ARG A 124 -7.43 -41.62 -1.76
N PRO A 125 -7.82 -41.28 -3.00
CA PRO A 125 -6.95 -41.55 -4.14
C PRO A 125 -5.60 -40.90 -3.86
N GLU A 126 -4.52 -41.65 -4.07
CA GLU A 126 -3.16 -41.14 -3.93
C GLU A 126 -3.06 -39.87 -4.78
N LYS A 127 -2.83 -38.71 -4.13
CA LYS A 127 -2.64 -37.45 -4.84
C LYS A 127 -1.42 -37.68 -5.74
N ILE A 128 -1.65 -37.86 -7.05
CA ILE A 128 -0.58 -37.81 -8.05
C ILE A 128 0.21 -36.55 -7.69
N PRO A 129 1.54 -36.62 -7.50
CA PRO A 129 2.35 -35.45 -7.20
C PRO A 129 2.27 -34.55 -8.43
N GLN A 130 1.23 -33.74 -8.50
CA GLN A 130 1.12 -32.65 -9.45
C GLN A 130 2.34 -31.82 -9.16
N ARG A 131 3.27 -31.81 -10.11
CA ARG A 131 4.43 -30.92 -10.14
C ARG A 131 3.88 -29.52 -9.96
N GLN A 132 3.83 -29.05 -8.71
CA GLN A 132 3.17 -27.80 -8.36
C GLN A 132 3.94 -26.71 -9.09
N THR A 133 3.35 -26.19 -10.16
CA THR A 133 3.95 -25.10 -10.90
C THR A 133 3.91 -23.90 -9.95
N ILE A 134 5.07 -23.61 -9.36
CA ILE A 134 5.31 -22.57 -8.36
C ILE A 134 4.72 -21.22 -8.82
N PHE A 135 4.73 -20.97 -10.13
CA PHE A 135 4.18 -19.77 -10.76
C PHE A 135 2.95 -20.11 -11.59
N THR A 136 1.78 -19.97 -10.98
CA THR A 136 0.52 -19.99 -11.73
C THR A 136 0.36 -18.67 -12.48
N LYS A 137 -0.28 -18.70 -13.66
CA LYS A 137 -0.59 -17.49 -14.44
C LYS A 137 -1.30 -16.44 -13.57
N ARG A 138 -2.17 -16.89 -12.66
CA ARG A 138 -2.93 -16.04 -11.74
C ARG A 138 -2.06 -15.29 -10.73
N VAL A 139 -1.13 -15.98 -10.07
CA VAL A 139 -0.19 -15.35 -9.13
C VAL A 139 0.68 -14.33 -9.86
N MET A 140 1.19 -14.68 -11.04
CA MET A 140 2.01 -13.77 -11.84
C MET A 140 1.23 -12.52 -12.25
N MET A 141 -0.03 -12.65 -12.66
CA MET A 141 -0.88 -11.49 -12.98
C MET A 141 -1.08 -10.59 -11.76
N LEU A 142 -1.32 -11.15 -10.58
CA LEU A 142 -1.47 -10.35 -9.35
C LEU A 142 -0.16 -9.65 -8.93
N ILE A 143 0.99 -10.28 -9.13
CA ILE A 143 2.30 -9.66 -8.89
C ILE A 143 2.55 -8.51 -9.88
N VAL A 144 2.19 -8.69 -11.15
CA VAL A 144 2.28 -7.61 -12.15
C VAL A 144 1.34 -6.46 -11.78
N ALA A 145 0.13 -6.77 -11.29
CA ALA A 145 -0.80 -5.74 -10.81
C ALA A 145 -0.23 -4.97 -9.61
N LEU A 146 0.40 -5.67 -8.66
CA LEU A 146 1.11 -5.05 -7.54
C LEU A 146 2.26 -4.14 -8.02
N ALA A 147 3.02 -4.56 -9.03
CA ALA A 147 4.09 -3.76 -9.61
C ALA A 147 3.54 -2.47 -10.27
N ILE A 148 2.49 -2.57 -11.08
CA ILE A 148 1.84 -1.41 -11.70
C ILE A 148 1.27 -0.47 -10.65
N PHE A 149 0.56 -1.00 -9.65
CA PHE A 149 0.03 -0.23 -8.53
C PHE A 149 1.13 0.52 -7.79
N THR A 150 2.18 -0.19 -7.39
CA THR A 150 3.30 0.42 -6.64
C THR A 150 4.04 1.46 -7.47
N TYR A 151 4.19 1.25 -8.78
CA TYR A 151 4.75 2.24 -9.70
C TYR A 151 3.93 3.53 -9.69
N HIS A 152 2.66 3.49 -10.13
CA HIS A 152 1.87 4.71 -10.22
C HIS A 152 1.58 5.31 -8.85
N SER A 153 1.48 4.48 -7.80
CA SER A 153 1.33 4.98 -6.43
C SER A 153 2.54 5.81 -6.00
N MET A 154 3.74 5.30 -6.22
CA MET A 154 4.98 6.00 -5.85
C MET A 154 5.16 7.30 -6.66
N THR A 155 4.70 7.35 -7.91
CA THR A 155 4.73 8.61 -8.67
C THR A 155 3.90 9.71 -8.00
N TYR A 156 2.73 9.39 -7.43
CA TYR A 156 1.91 10.36 -6.72
C TYR A 156 2.65 10.93 -5.50
N ASP A 157 3.19 10.04 -4.68
CA ASP A 157 3.82 10.39 -3.41
C ASP A 157 5.05 11.28 -3.63
N HIS A 158 5.75 11.09 -4.75
CA HIS A 158 6.87 11.91 -5.15
C HIS A 158 6.46 13.24 -5.81
N LEU A 159 5.48 13.20 -6.73
CA LEU A 159 5.04 14.38 -7.49
C LEU A 159 4.25 15.36 -6.64
N LEU A 160 3.47 14.89 -5.65
CA LEU A 160 2.57 15.76 -4.90
C LEU A 160 3.32 16.89 -4.16
N PRO A 161 4.35 16.63 -3.32
CA PRO A 161 5.08 17.70 -2.65
C PRO A 161 5.75 18.67 -3.63
N ILE A 162 6.29 18.15 -4.74
CA ILE A 162 6.92 18.93 -5.79
C ILE A 162 5.89 19.87 -6.41
N PHE A 163 4.75 19.34 -6.86
CA PHE A 163 3.67 20.09 -7.48
C PHE A 163 3.06 21.14 -6.54
N LEU A 164 2.90 20.81 -5.25
CA LEU A 164 2.39 21.76 -4.26
C LEU A 164 3.36 22.93 -4.01
N GLN A 165 4.67 22.67 -4.05
CA GLN A 165 5.70 23.68 -3.79
C GLN A 165 6.09 24.48 -5.04
N ASP A 166 6.01 23.88 -6.22
CA ASP A 166 6.43 24.47 -7.47
C ASP A 166 5.69 25.77 -7.77
N LYS A 167 6.40 26.73 -8.37
CA LYS A 167 5.94 28.12 -8.47
C LYS A 167 4.69 28.21 -9.34
N THR A 168 3.74 29.01 -8.87
CA THR A 168 2.55 29.35 -9.65
C THR A 168 2.86 30.46 -10.64
N LEU A 169 2.56 30.24 -11.92
CA LEU A 169 2.63 31.30 -12.95
C LEU A 169 1.27 31.98 -13.17
N ARG A 170 0.41 32.02 -12.15
CA ARG A 170 -0.97 32.58 -12.19
C ARG A 170 -1.02 34.06 -12.55
N ASP A 171 0.08 34.80 -12.36
CA ASP A 171 0.14 36.26 -12.57
C ASP A 171 0.57 36.66 -14.00
N VAL A 172 0.78 35.70 -14.92
CA VAL A 172 0.97 36.03 -16.34
C VAL A 172 -0.41 36.14 -17.00
N PRO A 173 -0.80 37.30 -17.54
CA PRO A 173 -2.09 37.49 -18.18
C PRO A 173 -2.14 36.61 -19.43
N THR A 174 -2.74 35.42 -19.30
CA THR A 174 -3.00 34.51 -20.41
C THR A 174 -4.24 34.99 -21.16
N VAL A 175 -4.07 36.10 -21.89
CA VAL A 175 -4.89 36.38 -23.06
C VAL A 175 -4.40 35.42 -24.15
N GLY A 176 -4.99 34.22 -24.21
CA GLY A 176 -4.62 33.25 -25.25
C GLY A 176 -5.30 31.90 -25.06
N ASN A 177 -6.19 31.57 -26.00
CA ASN A 177 -7.01 30.36 -26.06
C ASN A 177 -6.17 29.05 -26.15
N SER A 178 -5.62 28.57 -25.04
CA SER A 178 -5.04 27.22 -24.98
C SER A 178 -5.63 26.46 -23.80
N ILE A 179 -6.62 25.61 -24.10
CA ILE A 179 -7.39 24.77 -23.17
C ILE A 179 -6.51 23.74 -22.42
N LEU A 180 -5.21 23.62 -22.77
CA LEU A 180 -4.29 22.58 -22.31
C LEU A 180 -2.99 23.10 -21.68
N LYS A 181 -2.91 24.36 -21.26
CA LYS A 181 -1.72 24.87 -20.55
C LYS A 181 -1.88 24.74 -19.04
N PHE A 182 -0.96 24.02 -18.40
CA PHE A 182 -0.86 23.85 -16.95
C PHE A 182 0.50 24.39 -16.50
N PRO A 183 0.63 25.72 -16.34
CA PRO A 183 1.92 26.35 -16.10
C PRO A 183 2.28 26.26 -14.62
N GLY A 184 3.25 25.39 -14.31
CA GLY A 184 3.83 25.24 -12.99
C GLY A 184 2.96 24.49 -11.97
N GLY A 185 3.15 24.83 -10.69
CA GLY A 185 2.50 24.20 -9.55
C GLY A 185 1.66 25.16 -8.69
N VAL A 186 1.35 24.74 -7.47
CA VAL A 186 0.43 25.46 -6.55
C VAL A 186 1.12 26.60 -5.78
N GLY A 187 2.45 26.60 -5.68
CA GLY A 187 3.24 27.69 -5.12
C GLY A 187 3.16 27.83 -3.60
N LEU A 188 2.93 26.73 -2.87
CA LEU A 188 2.89 26.74 -1.42
C LEU A 188 4.28 26.76 -0.79
N SER A 189 4.37 27.31 0.43
CA SER A 189 5.62 27.28 1.19
C SER A 189 5.98 25.86 1.63
N THR A 190 7.27 25.55 1.77
CA THR A 190 7.76 24.25 2.25
C THR A 190 7.18 23.87 3.61
N ARG A 191 6.94 24.85 4.50
CA ARG A 191 6.30 24.64 5.80
C ARG A 191 4.85 24.19 5.64
N THR A 192 4.09 24.85 4.77
CA THR A 192 2.70 24.51 4.48
C THR A 192 2.59 23.12 3.85
N VAL A 193 3.45 22.80 2.89
CA VAL A 193 3.51 21.46 2.28
C VAL A 193 3.83 20.40 3.33
N GLY A 194 4.82 20.64 4.20
CA GLY A 194 5.14 19.73 5.30
C GLY A 194 3.97 19.49 6.27
N LEU A 195 3.18 20.53 6.55
CA LEU A 195 1.97 20.39 7.36
C LEU A 195 0.90 19.55 6.66
N ILE A 196 0.65 19.82 5.36
CA ILE A 196 -0.31 19.05 4.54
C ILE A 196 0.09 17.56 4.53
N MET A 197 1.36 17.25 4.27
CA MET A 197 1.86 15.87 4.24
C MET A 197 1.79 15.18 5.61
N SER A 198 1.97 15.93 6.71
CA SER A 198 1.81 15.38 8.07
C SER A 198 0.34 15.05 8.38
N THR A 199 -0.58 15.95 8.04
CA THR A 199 -2.03 15.70 8.19
C THR A 199 -2.52 14.56 7.29
N ASP A 200 -1.96 14.45 6.09
CA ASP A 200 -2.25 13.36 5.15
C ASP A 200 -1.95 12.00 5.77
N GLY A 201 -0.81 11.88 6.46
CA GLY A 201 -0.48 10.67 7.21
C GLY A 201 -1.51 10.27 8.26
N ILE A 202 -2.12 11.25 8.95
CA ILE A 202 -3.17 10.99 9.96
C ILE A 202 -4.44 10.49 9.27
N ILE A 203 -4.84 11.15 8.17
CA ILE A 203 -5.98 10.74 7.34
C ILE A 203 -5.77 9.31 6.83
N ALA A 204 -4.56 9.00 6.37
CA ALA A 204 -4.18 7.69 5.89
C ALA A 204 -4.36 6.60 6.97
N LEU A 205 -3.93 6.86 8.20
CA LEU A 205 -4.11 5.91 9.31
C LEU A 205 -5.56 5.68 9.67
N PHE A 206 -6.37 6.73 9.64
CA PHE A 206 -7.79 6.59 9.91
C PHE A 206 -8.47 5.73 8.83
N ILE A 207 -8.17 5.99 7.57
CA ILE A 207 -8.66 5.20 6.43
C ILE A 207 -8.22 3.75 6.55
N GLN A 208 -6.95 3.51 6.86
CA GLN A 208 -6.44 2.17 7.13
C GLN A 208 -7.23 1.56 8.29
N SER A 209 -7.12 2.10 9.50
CA SER A 209 -7.62 1.46 10.73
C SER A 209 -9.13 1.23 10.77
N VAL A 210 -9.94 2.08 10.11
CA VAL A 210 -11.41 2.06 10.21
C VAL A 210 -12.08 1.74 8.88
N ILE A 211 -11.72 2.46 7.82
CA ILE A 211 -12.47 2.39 6.54
C ILE A 211 -12.16 1.09 5.80
N PHE A 212 -10.89 0.69 5.73
CA PHE A 212 -10.51 -0.54 5.01
C PHE A 212 -11.21 -1.80 5.56
N PRO A 213 -11.18 -2.11 6.88
CA PRO A 213 -11.85 -3.29 7.42
C PRO A 213 -13.34 -3.30 7.15
N ALA A 214 -14.00 -2.15 7.32
CA ALA A 214 -15.42 -2.01 7.06
C ALA A 214 -15.74 -2.34 5.59
N LEU A 215 -15.03 -1.69 4.65
CA LEU A 215 -15.26 -1.92 3.22
C LEU A 215 -14.93 -3.35 2.81
N ALA A 216 -13.85 -3.93 3.33
CA ALA A 216 -13.47 -5.30 3.00
C ALA A 216 -14.45 -6.34 3.53
N HIS A 217 -15.02 -6.11 4.73
CA HIS A 217 -16.08 -6.95 5.29
C HIS A 217 -17.38 -6.85 4.47
N TYR A 218 -17.83 -5.64 4.13
CA TYR A 218 -19.11 -5.44 3.44
C TYR A 218 -19.08 -5.80 1.95
N LEU A 219 -18.01 -5.44 1.23
CA LEU A 219 -17.93 -5.63 -0.22
C LEU A 219 -17.23 -6.94 -0.60
N GLY A 220 -16.40 -7.48 0.30
CA GLY A 220 -15.50 -8.58 0.00
C GLY A 220 -14.26 -8.13 -0.78
N VAL A 221 -13.15 -8.84 -0.58
CA VAL A 221 -11.82 -8.47 -1.10
C VAL A 221 -11.79 -8.31 -2.63
N TRP A 222 -12.40 -9.24 -3.38
CA TRP A 222 -12.38 -9.19 -4.85
C TRP A 222 -13.16 -8.01 -5.44
N ARG A 223 -14.37 -7.72 -4.92
CA ARG A 223 -15.15 -6.58 -5.44
C ARG A 223 -14.47 -5.27 -5.08
N LEU A 224 -13.92 -5.21 -3.86
CA LEU A 224 -13.17 -4.06 -3.40
C LEU A 224 -11.97 -3.79 -4.30
N PHE A 225 -11.18 -4.81 -4.64
CA PHE A 225 -10.09 -4.74 -5.61
C PHE A 225 -10.53 -4.11 -6.94
N VAL A 226 -11.56 -4.70 -7.56
CA VAL A 226 -12.07 -4.21 -8.86
C VAL A 226 -12.50 -2.75 -8.79
N ILE A 227 -13.22 -2.35 -7.75
CA ILE A 227 -13.69 -0.97 -7.58
C ILE A 227 -12.49 -0.01 -7.43
N VAL A 228 -11.56 -0.29 -6.52
CA VAL A 228 -10.45 0.64 -6.25
C VAL A 228 -9.46 0.72 -7.40
N THR A 229 -9.23 -0.37 -8.13
CA THR A 229 -8.36 -0.36 -9.31
C THR A 229 -9.00 0.40 -10.48
N ILE A 230 -10.31 0.26 -10.71
CA ILE A 230 -11.02 1.00 -11.79
C ILE A 230 -11.11 2.50 -11.48
N LEU A 231 -11.33 2.89 -10.22
CA LEU A 231 -11.41 4.30 -9.84
C LEU A 231 -10.04 4.97 -9.69
N HIS A 232 -8.96 4.21 -9.52
CA HIS A 232 -7.61 4.75 -9.29
C HIS A 232 -7.14 5.82 -10.28
N PRO A 233 -7.37 5.71 -11.61
CA PRO A 233 -6.99 6.74 -12.58
C PRO A 233 -7.54 8.13 -12.24
N VAL A 234 -8.74 8.21 -11.65
CA VAL A 234 -9.37 9.48 -11.26
C VAL A 234 -8.50 10.24 -10.25
N ALA A 235 -7.84 9.52 -9.33
CA ALA A 235 -6.98 10.10 -8.30
C ALA A 235 -5.83 10.92 -8.87
N TYR A 236 -5.28 10.52 -10.02
CA TYR A 236 -4.20 11.21 -10.70
C TYR A 236 -4.73 12.33 -11.59
N PHE A 237 -5.79 12.02 -12.33
CA PHE A 237 -6.35 12.92 -13.32
C PHE A 237 -6.84 14.23 -12.69
N MET A 238 -7.37 14.19 -11.46
CA MET A 238 -7.91 15.38 -10.80
C MET A 238 -6.84 16.39 -10.32
N VAL A 239 -5.62 15.94 -10.02
CA VAL A 239 -4.62 16.76 -9.29
C VAL A 239 -4.18 18.01 -10.06
N PRO A 240 -3.88 17.95 -11.38
CA PRO A 240 -3.50 19.14 -12.14
C PRO A 240 -4.53 20.26 -12.09
N PHE A 241 -5.83 19.93 -11.91
CA PHE A 241 -6.90 20.93 -11.90
C PHE A 241 -6.91 21.80 -10.63
N LEU A 242 -6.13 21.46 -9.59
CA LEU A 242 -5.93 22.30 -8.41
C LEU A 242 -5.39 23.69 -8.76
N ILE A 243 -4.65 23.83 -9.87
CA ILE A 243 -4.14 25.13 -10.31
C ILE A 243 -5.25 26.10 -10.71
N PHE A 244 -6.45 25.62 -11.04
CA PHE A 244 -7.59 26.45 -11.44
C PHE A 244 -8.48 26.84 -10.26
N LEU A 245 -8.30 26.25 -9.08
CA LEU A 245 -9.11 26.58 -7.90
C LEU A 245 -8.78 27.97 -7.33
N PRO A 246 -9.79 28.77 -6.93
CA PRO A 246 -9.56 30.01 -6.22
C PRO A 246 -8.90 29.76 -4.87
N ARG A 247 -8.17 30.75 -4.34
CA ARG A 247 -7.41 30.61 -3.08
C ARG A 247 -8.27 30.17 -1.89
N SER A 248 -9.57 30.53 -1.88
CA SER A 248 -10.52 30.11 -0.85
C SER A 248 -10.84 28.61 -0.85
N LEU A 249 -10.89 27.99 -2.03
CA LEU A 249 -11.23 26.56 -2.19
C LEU A 249 -9.98 25.68 -2.31
N LEU A 250 -8.78 26.27 -2.48
CA LEU A 250 -7.55 25.53 -2.74
C LEU A 250 -7.30 24.41 -1.71
N PHE A 251 -7.33 24.73 -0.42
CA PHE A 251 -7.09 23.73 0.63
C PHE A 251 -8.18 22.67 0.67
N PHE A 252 -9.44 23.05 0.44
CA PHE A 252 -10.55 22.09 0.31
C PHE A 252 -10.31 21.13 -0.86
N GLY A 253 -9.85 21.64 -2.01
CA GLY A 253 -9.47 20.83 -3.16
C GLY A 253 -8.30 19.89 -2.88
N ILE A 254 -7.24 20.39 -2.24
CA ILE A 254 -6.05 19.58 -1.88
C ILE A 254 -6.46 18.42 -0.97
N TYR A 255 -7.18 18.70 0.12
CA TYR A 255 -7.64 17.64 1.03
C TYR A 255 -8.66 16.70 0.38
N GLY A 256 -9.52 17.20 -0.52
CA GLY A 256 -10.39 16.36 -1.32
C GLY A 256 -9.62 15.37 -2.19
N CYS A 257 -8.58 15.84 -2.90
CA CYS A 257 -7.71 14.98 -3.71
C CYS A 257 -6.98 13.94 -2.84
N LEU A 258 -6.44 14.37 -1.69
CA LEU A 258 -5.75 13.50 -0.75
C LEU A 258 -6.68 12.41 -0.18
N VAL A 259 -7.91 12.76 0.21
CA VAL A 259 -8.88 11.77 0.72
C VAL A 259 -9.23 10.75 -0.36
N VAL A 260 -9.54 11.19 -1.58
CA VAL A 260 -9.86 10.27 -2.69
C VAL A 260 -8.66 9.37 -2.97
N ARG A 261 -7.47 9.95 -3.09
CA ARG A 261 -6.22 9.22 -3.29
C ARG A 261 -5.98 8.19 -2.20
N ASN A 262 -6.11 8.58 -0.93
CA ASN A 262 -5.82 7.72 0.21
C ASN A 262 -6.81 6.58 0.31
N ILE A 263 -8.11 6.82 0.11
CA ILE A 263 -9.11 5.75 0.08
C ILE A 263 -8.73 4.72 -0.98
N LEU A 264 -8.40 5.16 -2.19
CA LEU A 264 -8.06 4.27 -3.28
C LEU A 264 -6.74 3.52 -3.01
N ALA A 265 -5.66 4.23 -2.65
CA ALA A 265 -4.33 3.65 -2.50
C ALA A 265 -4.16 2.75 -1.27
N ILE A 266 -4.68 3.17 -0.12
CA ILE A 266 -4.53 2.46 1.16
C ILE A 266 -5.34 1.17 1.17
N ILE A 267 -6.45 1.14 0.44
CA ILE A 267 -7.27 -0.06 0.29
C ILE A 267 -6.66 -1.02 -0.74
N ASP A 268 -6.18 -0.51 -1.88
CA ASP A 268 -5.72 -1.37 -2.98
C ASP A 268 -4.49 -2.22 -2.59
N TYR A 269 -3.55 -1.63 -1.85
CA TYR A 269 -2.33 -2.34 -1.43
C TYR A 269 -2.58 -3.62 -0.60
N PRO A 270 -3.29 -3.59 0.55
CA PRO A 270 -3.58 -4.80 1.31
C PRO A 270 -4.48 -5.77 0.55
N VAL A 271 -5.43 -5.27 -0.25
CA VAL A 271 -6.30 -6.12 -1.07
C VAL A 271 -5.48 -6.93 -2.08
N LEU A 272 -4.54 -6.30 -2.78
CA LEU A 272 -3.62 -6.98 -3.70
C LEU A 272 -2.80 -8.06 -2.98
N LEU A 273 -2.25 -7.77 -1.82
CA LEU A 273 -1.48 -8.74 -1.04
C LEU A 273 -2.34 -9.93 -0.58
N ILE A 274 -3.57 -9.68 -0.11
CA ILE A 274 -4.52 -10.73 0.25
C ILE A 274 -4.86 -11.60 -0.97
N LEU A 275 -5.09 -11.00 -2.13
CA LEU A 275 -5.38 -11.75 -3.36
C LEU A 275 -4.19 -12.59 -3.83
N ILE A 276 -2.95 -12.09 -3.73
CA ILE A 276 -1.74 -12.87 -4.05
C ILE A 276 -1.62 -14.06 -3.09
N LYS A 277 -1.87 -13.84 -1.79
CA LYS A 277 -1.88 -14.92 -0.78
C LYS A 277 -2.93 -15.98 -1.11
N GLN A 278 -4.18 -15.57 -1.41
CA GLN A 278 -5.26 -16.48 -1.84
C GLN A 278 -5.00 -17.22 -3.16
N ALA A 279 -4.18 -16.64 -4.05
CA ALA A 279 -3.82 -17.26 -5.31
C ALA A 279 -2.63 -18.23 -5.18
N SER A 280 -1.93 -18.22 -4.05
CA SER A 280 -0.77 -19.07 -3.80
C SER A 280 -1.21 -20.54 -3.64
N PRO A 281 -0.62 -21.49 -4.38
CA PRO A 281 -1.11 -22.88 -4.43
C PRO A 281 -0.73 -23.73 -3.21
N SER A 282 0.26 -23.30 -2.42
CA SER A 282 0.69 -23.98 -1.19
C SER A 282 1.53 -23.04 -0.33
N ASP A 283 1.48 -23.18 0.99
CA ASP A 283 2.31 -22.44 1.94
C ASP A 283 3.81 -22.67 1.74
N SER A 284 4.19 -23.84 1.19
CA SER A 284 5.58 -24.18 0.88
C SER A 284 6.21 -23.25 -0.18
N VAL A 285 5.40 -22.70 -1.10
CA VAL A 285 5.88 -21.78 -2.15
C VAL A 285 5.66 -20.31 -1.83
N LEU A 286 4.95 -20.01 -0.74
CA LEU A 286 4.57 -18.65 -0.36
C LEU A 286 5.79 -17.74 -0.15
N GLY A 287 6.90 -18.28 0.39
CA GLY A 287 8.15 -17.53 0.54
C GLY A 287 8.75 -17.05 -0.79
N LYS A 288 8.67 -17.85 -1.86
CA LYS A 288 9.15 -17.47 -3.20
C LYS A 288 8.24 -16.43 -3.84
N ILE A 289 6.93 -16.61 -3.72
CA ILE A 289 5.92 -15.65 -4.21
C ILE A 289 6.08 -14.31 -3.48
N ASN A 290 6.31 -14.35 -2.17
CA ASN A 290 6.56 -13.16 -1.36
C ASN A 290 7.82 -12.42 -1.79
N GLY A 291 8.94 -13.14 -1.94
CA GLY A 291 10.19 -12.57 -2.45
C GLY A 291 9.99 -11.89 -3.81
N LEU A 292 9.27 -12.55 -4.73
CA LEU A 292 8.98 -11.98 -6.04
C LEU A 292 8.08 -10.74 -5.97
N ALA A 293 7.01 -10.78 -5.17
CA ALA A 293 6.09 -9.64 -4.97
C ALA A 293 6.82 -8.44 -4.34
N ALA A 294 7.64 -8.68 -3.32
CA ALA A 294 8.46 -7.66 -2.67
C ALA A 294 9.49 -7.06 -3.63
N SER A 295 10.20 -7.88 -4.40
CA SER A 295 11.17 -7.40 -5.39
C SER A 295 10.49 -6.60 -6.52
N ALA A 296 9.36 -7.07 -7.05
CA ALA A 296 8.62 -6.35 -8.09
C ALA A 296 8.11 -4.99 -7.58
N GLY A 297 7.58 -4.95 -6.36
CA GLY A 297 7.17 -3.70 -5.72
C GLY A 297 8.34 -2.77 -5.43
N ALA A 298 9.50 -3.30 -5.04
CA ALA A 298 10.71 -2.49 -4.80
C ALA A 298 11.27 -1.91 -6.11
N ALA A 299 11.38 -2.72 -7.16
CA ALA A 299 11.83 -2.27 -8.48
C ALA A 299 10.93 -1.15 -9.02
N SER A 300 9.61 -1.31 -8.89
CA SER A 300 8.63 -0.32 -9.30
C SER A 300 8.78 1.00 -8.53
N ARG A 301 8.99 0.95 -7.20
CA ARG A 301 9.25 2.13 -6.37
C ARG A 301 10.57 2.82 -6.69
N THR A 302 11.59 2.08 -7.12
CA THR A 302 12.88 2.65 -7.53
C THR A 302 12.78 3.38 -8.88
N ILE A 303 12.01 2.83 -9.82
CA ILE A 303 11.88 3.37 -11.19
C ILE A 303 10.90 4.54 -11.26
N ALA A 304 9.86 4.55 -10.42
CA ALA A 304 8.80 5.56 -10.48
C ALA A 304 9.28 7.02 -10.29
N PRO A 305 10.06 7.38 -9.25
CA PRO A 305 10.47 8.77 -9.04
C PRO A 305 11.34 9.35 -10.18
N PRO A 306 12.36 8.64 -10.71
CA PRO A 306 13.12 9.14 -11.86
C PRO A 306 12.27 9.43 -13.10
N ILE A 307 11.34 8.52 -13.46
CA ILE A 307 10.47 8.72 -14.62
C ILE A 307 9.49 9.86 -14.37
N ALA A 308 8.87 9.91 -13.19
CA ALA A 308 7.95 10.97 -12.82
C ALA A 308 8.64 12.34 -12.81
N GLY A 309 9.85 12.43 -12.26
CA GLY A 309 10.68 13.63 -12.26
C GLY A 309 11.02 14.11 -13.67
N TYR A 310 11.43 13.19 -14.56
CA TYR A 310 11.68 13.48 -15.97
C TYR A 310 10.43 14.01 -16.68
N LEU A 311 9.29 13.33 -16.54
CA LEU A 311 8.03 13.79 -17.13
C LEU A 311 7.59 15.14 -16.57
N TYR A 312 7.82 15.40 -15.28
CA TYR A 312 7.49 16.67 -14.66
C TYR A 312 8.40 17.80 -15.15
N SER A 313 9.71 17.57 -15.26
CA SER A 313 10.64 18.57 -15.79
C SER A 313 10.37 18.91 -17.25
N THR A 314 10.13 17.89 -18.09
CA THR A 314 9.76 18.10 -19.50
C THR A 314 8.39 18.78 -19.61
N GLY A 315 7.44 18.42 -18.75
CA GLY A 315 6.16 19.12 -18.64
C GLY A 315 6.33 20.59 -18.27
N ALA A 316 7.23 20.91 -17.35
CA ALA A 316 7.52 22.29 -16.96
C ALA A 316 8.14 23.11 -18.11
N GLU A 317 9.01 22.52 -18.93
CA GLU A 317 9.58 23.15 -20.13
C GLU A 317 8.51 23.44 -21.21
N LEU A 318 7.45 22.63 -21.26
CA LEU A 318 6.34 22.73 -22.23
C LEU A 318 5.12 23.51 -21.69
N ASP A 319 5.21 24.16 -20.53
CA ASP A 319 4.08 24.78 -19.82
C ASP A 319 2.90 23.81 -19.54
N CYS A 320 3.19 22.52 -19.38
CA CYS A 320 2.23 21.44 -19.14
C CYS A 320 2.73 20.46 -18.07
N THR A 321 2.77 20.91 -16.81
CA THR A 321 3.14 20.06 -15.65
C THR A 321 2.15 18.91 -15.42
N ALA A 322 0.94 19.02 -15.96
CA ALA A 322 -0.07 17.96 -15.99
C ALA A 322 0.42 16.66 -16.68
N LEU A 323 1.42 16.75 -17.56
CA LEU A 323 1.98 15.61 -18.29
C LEU A 323 2.41 14.47 -17.36
N ALA A 324 3.07 14.78 -16.24
CA ALA A 324 3.51 13.77 -15.27
C ALA A 324 2.32 13.04 -14.64
N TRP A 325 1.27 13.78 -14.26
CA TRP A 325 0.04 13.24 -13.67
C TRP A 325 -0.75 12.39 -14.66
N TRP A 326 -0.83 12.81 -15.92
CA TRP A 326 -1.49 12.04 -16.97
C TRP A 326 -0.70 10.79 -17.37
N GLY A 327 0.64 10.85 -17.30
CA GLY A 327 1.48 9.66 -17.40
C GLY A 327 1.15 8.62 -16.32
N SER A 328 0.99 9.06 -15.07
CA SER A 328 0.53 8.19 -13.98
C SER A 328 -0.90 7.70 -14.16
N THR A 329 -1.78 8.54 -14.71
CA THR A 329 -3.17 8.17 -15.06
C THR A 329 -3.16 7.04 -16.10
N LEU A 330 -2.32 7.14 -17.14
CA LEU A 330 -2.16 6.11 -18.15
C LEU A 330 -1.65 4.80 -17.54
N ALA A 331 -0.66 4.85 -16.65
CA ALA A 331 -0.18 3.66 -15.95
C ALA A 331 -1.28 3.01 -15.08
N ALA A 332 -2.11 3.80 -14.40
CA ALA A 332 -3.26 3.30 -13.66
C ALA A 332 -4.33 2.69 -14.58
N ILE A 333 -4.57 3.27 -15.77
CA ILE A 333 -5.46 2.70 -16.78
C ILE A 333 -4.95 1.36 -17.27
N VAL A 334 -3.63 1.19 -17.47
CA VAL A 334 -3.03 -0.11 -17.81
C VAL A 334 -3.31 -1.14 -16.72
N GLY A 335 -3.21 -0.75 -15.44
CA GLY A 335 -3.60 -1.59 -14.30
C GLY A 335 -5.09 -1.97 -14.32
N ALA A 336 -5.98 -1.01 -14.63
CA ALA A 336 -7.41 -1.29 -14.75
C ALA A 336 -7.73 -2.21 -15.94
N VAL A 337 -7.05 -2.04 -17.08
CA VAL A 337 -7.17 -2.91 -18.26
C VAL A 337 -6.70 -4.33 -17.94
N GLN A 338 -5.67 -4.46 -17.12
CA GLN A 338 -5.15 -5.75 -16.69
C GLN A 338 -6.20 -6.61 -15.98
N LEU A 339 -7.18 -6.00 -15.29
CA LEU A 339 -8.26 -6.72 -14.60
C LEU A 339 -9.04 -7.67 -15.53
N TRP A 340 -9.22 -7.33 -16.80
CA TRP A 340 -9.94 -8.20 -17.75
C TRP A 340 -9.24 -9.53 -18.02
N PHE A 341 -7.92 -9.57 -17.81
CA PHE A 341 -7.12 -10.77 -17.98
C PHE A 341 -6.98 -11.58 -16.68
N MET A 342 -7.58 -11.11 -15.58
CA MET A 342 -7.49 -11.75 -14.27
C MET A 342 -8.70 -12.64 -14.00
N GLU A 343 -8.44 -13.94 -13.81
CA GLU A 343 -9.48 -14.90 -13.46
C GLU A 343 -9.81 -14.86 -11.96
N ARG A 344 -11.11 -14.75 -11.64
CA ARG A 344 -11.65 -14.83 -10.28
C ARG A 344 -11.69 -16.29 -9.81
N LYS A 345 -11.13 -16.61 -8.64
CA LYS A 345 -11.40 -17.90 -7.95
C LYS A 345 -12.82 -17.84 -7.39
N LYS A 346 -13.67 -18.80 -7.78
CA LYS A 346 -15.10 -18.81 -7.45
C LYS A 346 -15.39 -19.24 -6.00
N HIS A 347 -14.45 -19.90 -5.32
CA HIS A 347 -14.59 -20.55 -4.00
C HIS A 347 -13.49 -20.17 -2.99
N SER A 348 -13.17 -18.89 -2.80
CA SER A 348 -12.24 -18.47 -1.72
C SER A 348 -12.81 -17.26 -1.00
N SER A 349 -13.05 -17.41 0.30
CA SER A 349 -13.60 -16.37 1.17
C SER A 349 -12.52 -15.92 2.15
N ALA A 350 -12.22 -14.63 2.18
CA ALA A 350 -11.38 -14.01 3.19
C ALA A 350 -12.27 -13.24 4.17
N THR A 351 -12.18 -13.57 5.45
CA THR A 351 -12.81 -12.79 6.51
C THR A 351 -11.72 -11.93 7.16
N ILE A 352 -11.90 -10.61 7.15
CA ILE A 352 -10.97 -9.65 7.77
C ILE A 352 -11.59 -9.20 9.09
N GLN A 353 -10.92 -9.45 10.22
CA GLN A 353 -11.34 -8.96 11.53
C GLN A 353 -10.59 -7.67 11.91
N PRO A 354 -11.27 -6.65 12.45
CA PRO A 354 -10.62 -5.44 12.95
C PRO A 354 -9.80 -5.72 14.23
N ALA A 355 -8.70 -4.97 14.42
CA ALA A 355 -7.79 -5.15 15.56
C ALA A 355 -8.37 -4.73 16.93
N ALA A 356 -9.48 -3.98 16.94
CA ALA A 356 -10.25 -3.67 18.14
C ALA A 356 -11.71 -4.10 17.94
N PRO A 357 -12.38 -4.66 18.96
CA PRO A 357 -13.80 -4.97 18.87
C PRO A 357 -14.57 -3.65 18.70
N CYS A 358 -14.96 -3.35 17.46
CA CYS A 358 -15.88 -2.26 17.18
C CYS A 358 -17.26 -2.65 17.71
N HIS A 359 -17.72 -1.99 18.76
CA HIS A 359 -19.05 -2.18 19.37
C HIS A 359 -20.23 -1.91 18.39
N TYR A 360 -19.95 -1.39 17.20
CA TYR A 360 -20.91 -1.10 16.12
C TYR A 360 -20.98 -2.17 15.02
N LEU A 361 -20.10 -3.17 15.03
CA LEU A 361 -20.29 -4.37 14.22
C LEU A 361 -20.97 -5.41 15.11
N PRO A 362 -22.14 -5.97 14.71
CA PRO A 362 -22.74 -7.05 15.49
C PRO A 362 -21.70 -8.15 15.64
N ASN A 363 -21.47 -8.54 16.90
CA ASN A 363 -20.57 -9.61 17.27
C ASN A 363 -21.21 -10.94 16.81
N GLU A 364 -21.13 -11.22 15.51
CA GLU A 364 -21.37 -12.55 14.95
C GLU A 364 -20.14 -13.42 15.27
N ALA A 365 -19.88 -13.59 16.57
CA ALA A 365 -19.15 -14.74 17.09
C ALA A 365 -20.07 -15.97 16.98
N HIS A 366 -20.56 -16.26 15.78
CA HIS A 366 -20.92 -17.62 15.43
C HIS A 366 -19.64 -18.24 14.88
N PRO A 367 -18.98 -19.17 15.59
CA PRO A 367 -18.13 -20.11 14.91
C PRO A 367 -19.08 -20.82 13.94
N ARG A 368 -19.08 -20.42 12.66
CA ARG A 368 -19.62 -21.28 11.61
C ARG A 368 -18.78 -22.54 11.75
N ARG A 369 -19.37 -23.53 12.45
CA ARG A 369 -18.88 -24.91 12.50
C ARG A 369 -18.40 -25.21 11.10
N ASP A 370 -17.18 -25.70 10.95
CA ASP A 370 -16.64 -26.18 9.67
C ASP A 370 -17.67 -27.15 9.08
N ALA A 371 -18.56 -26.60 8.25
CA ALA A 371 -19.67 -27.33 7.69
C ALA A 371 -19.10 -27.98 6.46
N VAL A 372 -18.61 -29.21 6.63
CA VAL A 372 -18.15 -30.03 5.51
C VAL A 372 -19.37 -30.32 4.64
N HIS A 373 -19.52 -29.56 3.55
CA HIS A 373 -20.54 -29.80 2.54
C HIS A 373 -20.10 -31.00 1.70
N ILE A 374 -20.58 -32.18 2.06
CA ILE A 374 -20.35 -33.41 1.30
C ILE A 374 -21.36 -33.46 0.16
N ILE A 375 -20.92 -33.17 -1.07
CA ILE A 375 -21.71 -33.37 -2.28
C ILE A 375 -21.40 -34.77 -2.81
N VAL A 376 -22.28 -35.74 -2.52
CA VAL A 376 -22.18 -37.09 -3.09
C VAL A 376 -22.74 -37.05 -4.52
N THR A 377 -21.86 -37.05 -5.51
CA THR A 377 -22.25 -37.31 -6.90
C THR A 377 -22.40 -38.82 -7.09
N GLY A 378 -23.62 -39.29 -7.27
CA GLY A 378 -23.89 -40.70 -7.57
C GLY A 378 -23.18 -41.09 -8.85
N THR A 379 -22.42 -42.19 -8.82
CA THR A 379 -21.87 -42.80 -10.03
C THR A 379 -23.02 -43.24 -10.93
N ASP A 380 -23.07 -42.73 -12.16
CA ASP A 380 -23.85 -43.36 -13.23
C ASP A 380 -23.40 -44.81 -13.32
N VAL A 381 -24.31 -45.71 -12.92
CA VAL A 381 -24.15 -47.15 -13.09
C VAL A 381 -24.14 -47.36 -14.60
N GLY A 382 -22.95 -47.62 -15.16
CA GLY A 382 -22.80 -48.03 -16.54
C GLY A 382 -23.73 -49.21 -16.80
N THR A 383 -24.68 -49.01 -17.70
CA THR A 383 -25.44 -50.10 -18.30
C THR A 383 -24.46 -51.05 -18.97
N PRO A 384 -24.50 -52.36 -18.69
CA PRO A 384 -23.71 -53.33 -19.45
C PRO A 384 -24.28 -53.40 -20.85
N ASP A 385 -23.46 -53.08 -21.86
CA ASP A 385 -23.77 -53.32 -23.26
C ASP A 385 -24.11 -54.81 -23.46
N ALA A 386 -25.26 -55.06 -24.08
CA ALA A 386 -25.76 -56.37 -24.47
C ALA A 386 -25.27 -56.76 -25.88
#